data_AF-A0A7X9WLU8-F1
#
_entry.id   AF-A0A7X9WLU8-F1
#
_cell.length_a   1.000
_cell.length_b   1.000
_cell.length_c   1.000
_cell.angle_alpha   90.00
_cell.angle_beta   90.00
_cell.angle_gamma   90.00
#
_symmetry.space_group_name_H-M   'P 1'
#
loop_
_entity.id
_entity.type
_entity.pdbx_description
1 polymer ?
#
loop_
_entity_poly.entity_id
_entity_poly.type
_entity_poly.pdbx_seq_one_letter_code
_entity_poly.pdbx_strand_id
1 'polypeptide(L)'
;MKPPLSGASWWHANQAKYPNSEKVADLEKPFRDNVAKFIQAMKDGGASVTVSATRRNETRAKLMHYSWKVAKGALLPEKVPAIPGVRIQWDHGNLAKSKKGAQEMVDLFQIAYEPSLTSLHIKGLAIDMTIGWTGTLKIRDAAGKVQELGAPRSGEANTKLHAIGAGYKVVKLASDPPHWSVDGR
;
A
#
# COMPACT_ATOMS: atom_id res chain seq x y z
N MET A 1 7.44 -0.16 34.49
CA MET A 1 6.67 -1.31 33.97
C MET A 1 7.25 -1.76 32.64
N LYS A 2 7.41 -3.08 32.40
CA LYS A 2 7.90 -3.60 31.10
C LYS A 2 6.90 -3.32 29.96
N PRO A 3 7.33 -3.12 28.71
CA PRO A 3 6.42 -3.05 27.57
C PRO A 3 5.64 -4.36 27.38
N PRO A 4 4.40 -4.32 26.86
CA PRO A 4 3.66 -5.52 26.50
C PRO A 4 4.35 -6.26 25.34
N LEU A 5 4.29 -7.59 25.37
CA LEU A 5 4.91 -8.46 24.37
C LEU A 5 4.26 -8.30 22.99
N SER A 6 5.06 -8.39 21.92
CA SER A 6 4.58 -8.48 20.53
C SER A 6 3.71 -9.73 20.34
N GLY A 7 2.74 -9.67 19.42
CA GLY A 7 1.77 -10.74 19.23
C GLY A 7 0.40 -10.23 18.82
N ALA A 8 -0.52 -11.15 18.58
CA ALA A 8 -1.90 -10.84 18.20
C ALA A 8 -2.57 -9.90 19.21
N SER A 9 -2.45 -10.20 20.50
CA SER A 9 -3.05 -9.39 21.57
C SER A 9 -2.56 -7.94 21.55
N TRP A 10 -1.25 -7.73 21.34
CA TRP A 10 -0.69 -6.38 21.24
C TRP A 10 -1.24 -5.66 20.01
N TRP A 11 -1.28 -6.34 18.87
CA TRP A 11 -1.76 -5.75 17.62
C TRP A 11 -3.22 -5.33 17.74
N HIS A 12 -4.10 -6.22 18.21
CA HIS A 12 -5.52 -5.89 18.39
C HIS A 12 -5.74 -4.69 19.32
N ALA A 13 -4.97 -4.59 20.41
CA ALA A 13 -5.08 -3.47 21.36
C ALA A 13 -4.55 -2.13 20.82
N ASN A 14 -3.71 -2.11 19.77
CA ASN A 14 -3.00 -0.91 19.34
C ASN A 14 -3.23 -0.51 17.88
N GLN A 15 -3.74 -1.40 17.02
CA GLN A 15 -3.80 -1.17 15.57
C GLN A 15 -4.55 0.09 15.16
N ALA A 16 -5.59 0.47 15.91
CA ALA A 16 -6.38 1.67 15.64
C ALA A 16 -5.56 2.97 15.69
N LYS A 17 -4.39 2.97 16.34
CA LYS A 17 -3.45 4.10 16.41
C LYS A 17 -2.62 4.26 15.13
N TYR A 18 -2.57 3.22 14.29
CA TYR A 18 -1.74 3.17 13.08
C TYR A 18 -2.57 2.81 11.83
N PRO A 19 -3.62 3.59 11.51
CA PRO A 19 -4.48 3.30 10.37
C PRO A 19 -3.73 3.57 9.05
N ASN A 20 -3.95 2.72 8.05
CA ASN A 20 -3.69 3.10 6.67
C ASN A 20 -4.82 4.00 6.16
N SER A 21 -4.57 4.70 5.05
CA SER A 21 -5.59 5.47 4.36
C SER A 21 -5.97 4.84 3.03
N GLU A 22 -7.21 5.07 2.61
CA GLU A 22 -7.77 4.79 1.27
C GLU A 22 -8.18 6.10 0.57
N LYS A 23 -7.91 7.25 1.20
CA LYS A 23 -8.35 8.55 0.71
C LYS A 23 -7.29 9.15 -0.21
N VAL A 24 -7.69 9.48 -1.43
CA VAL A 24 -6.83 10.22 -2.38
C VAL A 24 -6.30 11.52 -1.75
N ALA A 25 -7.08 12.18 -0.89
CA ALA A 25 -6.68 13.40 -0.19
C ALA A 25 -5.41 13.25 0.67
N ASP A 26 -5.11 12.05 1.15
CA ASP A 26 -3.97 11.76 2.02
C ASP A 26 -2.67 11.47 1.24
N LEU A 27 -2.74 11.45 -0.10
CA LEU A 27 -1.56 11.39 -0.96
C LEU A 27 -0.78 12.72 -0.92
N GLU A 28 0.50 12.62 -1.21
CA GLU A 28 1.43 13.75 -1.22
C GLU A 28 1.35 14.54 -2.54
N LYS A 29 1.59 15.85 -2.49
CA LYS A 29 1.64 16.67 -3.71
C LYS A 29 2.99 16.51 -4.42
N PRO A 30 3.04 16.56 -5.77
CA PRO A 30 1.93 16.77 -6.70
C PRO A 30 1.16 15.49 -7.08
N PHE A 31 1.58 14.31 -6.62
CA PHE A 31 0.99 13.03 -7.00
C PHE A 31 -0.51 12.96 -6.73
N ARG A 32 -0.96 13.47 -5.58
CA ARG A 32 -2.39 13.58 -5.25
C ARG A 32 -3.21 14.23 -6.35
N ASP A 33 -2.77 15.40 -6.83
CA ASP A 33 -3.54 16.21 -7.77
C ASP A 33 -3.57 15.52 -9.15
N ASN A 34 -2.49 14.81 -9.49
CA ASN A 34 -2.38 13.97 -10.68
C ASN A 34 -3.33 12.77 -10.63
N VAL A 35 -3.36 12.05 -9.50
CA VAL A 35 -4.29 10.93 -9.26
C VAL A 35 -5.73 11.40 -9.32
N ALA A 36 -6.05 12.54 -8.70
CA ALA A 36 -7.41 13.10 -8.74
C ALA A 36 -7.89 13.37 -10.17
N LYS A 37 -7.03 13.98 -11.02
CA LYS A 37 -7.33 14.21 -12.44
C LYS A 37 -7.49 12.90 -13.22
N PHE A 38 -6.61 11.92 -13.00
CA PHE A 38 -6.70 10.63 -13.68
C PHE A 38 -7.97 9.87 -13.31
N ILE A 39 -8.32 9.80 -12.02
CA ILE A 39 -9.55 9.17 -11.54
C ILE A 39 -10.78 9.90 -12.10
N GLN A 40 -10.76 11.23 -12.14
CA GLN A 40 -11.87 11.98 -12.72
C GLN A 40 -12.06 11.66 -14.21
N ALA A 41 -10.98 11.66 -15.00
CA ALA A 41 -11.04 11.32 -16.42
C ALA A 41 -11.57 9.89 -16.67
N MET A 42 -11.20 8.93 -15.81
CA MET A 42 -11.75 7.56 -15.86
C MET A 42 -13.25 7.53 -15.56
N LYS A 43 -13.68 8.22 -14.51
CA LYS A 43 -15.10 8.30 -14.12
C LYS A 43 -15.96 9.00 -15.17
N ASP A 44 -15.46 10.10 -15.73
CA ASP A 44 -16.13 10.84 -16.82
C ASP A 44 -16.30 9.97 -18.07
N GLY A 45 -15.37 9.04 -18.31
CA GLY A 45 -15.45 8.07 -19.40
C GLY A 45 -16.39 6.89 -19.13
N GLY A 46 -16.91 6.74 -17.91
CA GLY A 46 -17.80 5.65 -17.51
C GLY A 46 -17.10 4.45 -16.85
N ALA A 47 -15.84 4.57 -16.43
CA ALA A 47 -15.16 3.52 -15.66
C ALA A 47 -15.55 3.55 -14.17
N SER A 48 -15.57 2.39 -13.54
CA SER A 48 -15.54 2.26 -12.09
C SER A 48 -14.10 2.30 -11.58
N VAL A 49 -13.89 2.97 -10.44
CA VAL A 49 -12.59 3.06 -9.75
C VAL A 49 -12.82 2.86 -8.26
N THR A 50 -12.21 1.83 -7.70
CA THR A 50 -12.23 1.53 -6.26
C THR A 50 -10.81 1.63 -5.73
N VAL A 51 -10.59 2.48 -4.72
CA VAL A 51 -9.28 2.67 -4.07
C VAL A 51 -9.23 1.79 -2.82
N SER A 52 -8.21 0.95 -2.71
CA SER A 52 -8.02 0.04 -1.57
C SER A 52 -6.85 0.42 -0.67
N ALA A 53 -5.91 1.25 -1.14
CA ALA A 53 -4.85 1.82 -0.30
C ALA A 53 -4.26 3.09 -0.93
N THR A 54 -3.85 4.02 -0.07
CA THR A 54 -3.09 5.22 -0.41
C THR A 54 -1.91 5.35 0.55
N ARG A 55 -1.96 6.27 1.53
CA ARG A 55 -0.89 6.47 2.49
C ARG A 55 -0.86 5.36 3.54
N ARG A 56 0.27 4.66 3.63
CA ARG A 56 0.57 3.72 4.71
C ARG A 56 1.16 4.47 5.89
N ASN A 57 0.65 4.24 7.08
CA ASN A 57 1.22 4.81 8.29
C ASN A 57 2.66 4.31 8.47
N GLU A 58 3.61 5.22 8.67
CA GLU A 58 5.04 4.89 8.78
C GLU A 58 5.32 3.93 9.96
N THR A 59 4.66 4.17 11.09
CA THR A 59 4.77 3.29 12.27
C THR A 59 4.21 1.91 12.00
N ARG A 60 3.07 1.82 11.29
CA ARG A 60 2.53 0.54 10.83
C ARG A 60 3.53 -0.19 9.92
N ALA A 61 4.16 0.51 8.98
CA ALA A 61 5.15 -0.09 8.10
C ALA A 61 6.37 -0.66 8.87
N LYS A 62 6.85 0.06 9.89
CA LYS A 62 7.90 -0.46 10.80
C LYS A 62 7.44 -1.71 11.55
N LEU A 63 6.23 -1.71 12.08
CA LEU A 63 5.66 -2.89 12.76
C LEU A 63 5.58 -4.10 11.83
N MET A 64 5.09 -3.91 10.61
CA MET A 64 5.03 -4.95 9.56
C MET A 64 6.43 -5.48 9.20
N HIS A 65 7.39 -4.58 8.99
CA HIS A 65 8.77 -4.94 8.62
C HIS A 65 9.45 -5.76 9.71
N TYR A 66 9.41 -5.29 10.96
CA TYR A 66 10.09 -5.97 12.06
C TYR A 66 9.36 -7.24 12.49
N SER A 67 8.02 -7.33 12.39
CA SER A 67 7.32 -8.58 12.62
C SER A 67 7.76 -9.65 11.62
N TRP A 68 7.87 -9.30 10.34
CA TRP A 68 8.35 -10.23 9.32
C TRP A 68 9.79 -10.66 9.59
N LYS A 69 10.71 -9.72 9.85
CA LYS A 69 12.11 -10.07 10.10
C LYS A 69 12.30 -10.97 11.32
N VAL A 70 11.61 -10.69 12.42
CA VAL A 70 11.68 -11.55 13.61
C VAL A 70 11.05 -12.91 13.33
N ALA A 71 9.87 -12.97 12.73
CA ALA A 71 9.20 -14.23 12.41
C ALA A 71 10.05 -15.15 11.51
N LYS A 72 10.72 -14.57 10.50
CA LYS A 72 11.62 -15.31 9.60
C LYS A 72 13.01 -15.56 10.17
N GLY A 73 13.33 -15.00 11.34
CA GLY A 73 14.66 -15.13 11.95
C GLY A 73 15.76 -14.31 11.26
N ALA A 74 15.37 -13.36 10.40
CA ALA A 74 16.29 -12.44 9.75
C ALA A 74 16.75 -11.30 10.69
N LEU A 75 16.08 -11.13 11.83
CA LEU A 75 16.46 -10.21 12.89
C LEU A 75 16.18 -10.84 14.26
N LEU A 76 17.14 -10.74 15.17
CA LEU A 76 16.95 -11.19 16.55
C LEU A 76 15.95 -10.27 17.27
N PRO A 77 15.05 -10.80 18.12
CA PRO A 77 14.02 -10.01 18.79
C PRO A 77 14.56 -8.82 19.60
N GLU A 78 15.68 -8.99 20.29
CA GLU A 78 16.35 -7.96 21.09
C GLU A 78 17.12 -6.93 20.25
N LYS A 79 17.27 -7.18 18.94
CA LYS A 79 17.93 -6.28 17.98
C LYS A 79 16.93 -5.45 17.18
N VAL A 80 15.62 -5.58 17.43
CA VAL A 80 14.61 -4.71 16.83
C VAL A 80 14.82 -3.28 17.33
N PRO A 81 15.07 -2.30 16.45
CA PRO A 81 15.18 -0.90 16.85
C PRO A 81 13.91 -0.41 17.54
N ALA A 82 14.08 0.47 18.53
CA ALA A 82 12.94 1.14 19.15
C ALA A 82 12.17 1.94 18.09
N ILE A 83 10.85 1.75 18.05
CA ILE A 83 9.96 2.55 17.19
C ILE A 83 9.42 3.70 18.05
N PRO A 84 9.71 4.98 17.74
CA PRO A 84 9.26 6.11 18.55
C PRO A 84 7.75 6.11 18.78
N GLY A 85 7.32 6.31 20.02
CA GLY A 85 5.90 6.29 20.39
C GLY A 85 5.25 4.91 20.50
N VAL A 86 5.98 3.82 20.23
CA VAL A 86 5.45 2.46 20.26
C VAL A 86 6.03 1.67 21.43
N ARG A 87 5.19 1.38 22.41
CA ARG A 87 5.56 0.53 23.56
C ARG A 87 5.29 -0.94 23.23
N ILE A 88 6.30 -1.64 22.72
CA ILE A 88 6.25 -3.07 22.35
C ILE A 88 7.54 -3.78 22.77
N GLN A 89 7.43 -5.01 23.28
CA GLN A 89 8.56 -5.87 23.63
C GLN A 89 8.62 -7.04 22.64
N TRP A 90 9.67 -7.09 21.81
CA TRP A 90 9.85 -8.16 20.83
C TRP A 90 10.50 -9.41 21.42
N ASP A 91 11.43 -9.24 22.35
CA ASP A 91 12.07 -10.37 23.04
C ASP A 91 11.21 -10.85 24.22
N HIS A 92 10.66 -12.06 24.07
CA HIS A 92 9.83 -12.74 25.06
C HIS A 92 10.67 -13.54 26.08
N GLY A 93 12.00 -13.39 26.08
CA GLY A 93 12.94 -14.19 26.87
C GLY A 93 13.13 -15.62 26.34
N ASN A 94 12.54 -15.92 25.18
CA ASN A 94 12.64 -17.20 24.49
C ASN A 94 12.42 -16.98 22.99
N LEU A 95 13.41 -17.36 22.19
CA LEU A 95 13.39 -17.11 20.74
C LEU A 95 12.16 -17.71 20.04
N ALA A 96 11.74 -18.93 20.40
CA ALA A 96 10.57 -19.57 19.79
C ALA A 96 9.28 -18.80 20.09
N LYS A 97 9.12 -18.30 21.33
CA LYS A 97 7.97 -17.44 21.70
C LYS A 97 8.01 -16.11 20.97
N SER A 98 9.16 -15.45 20.90
CA SER A 98 9.33 -14.19 20.17
C SER A 98 8.98 -14.33 18.68
N LYS A 99 9.46 -15.39 18.03
CA LYS A 99 9.12 -15.70 16.62
C LYS A 99 7.64 -15.98 16.45
N LYS A 100 7.02 -16.71 17.38
CA LYS A 100 5.57 -16.97 17.35
C LYS A 100 4.75 -15.67 17.44
N GLY A 101 5.04 -14.79 18.41
CA GLY A 101 4.34 -13.51 18.53
C GLY A 101 4.53 -12.63 17.30
N ALA A 102 5.74 -12.61 16.73
CA ALA A 102 5.98 -11.90 15.48
C ALA A 102 5.21 -12.50 14.29
N GLN A 103 5.11 -13.83 14.20
CA GLN A 103 4.35 -14.53 13.16
C GLN A 103 2.84 -14.26 13.26
N GLU A 104 2.28 -14.22 14.48
CA GLU A 104 0.87 -13.82 14.68
C GLU A 104 0.58 -12.42 14.10
N MET A 105 1.52 -11.48 14.27
CA MET A 105 1.38 -10.15 13.66
C MET A 105 1.53 -10.22 12.13
N VAL A 106 2.46 -11.02 11.60
CA VAL A 106 2.60 -11.26 10.14
C VAL A 106 1.30 -11.77 9.53
N ASP A 107 0.63 -12.71 10.20
CA ASP A 107 -0.64 -13.30 9.74
C ASP A 107 -1.76 -12.27 9.75
N LEU A 108 -1.86 -11.47 10.83
CA LEU A 108 -2.84 -10.38 10.95
C LEU A 108 -2.61 -9.25 9.95
N PHE A 109 -1.36 -9.02 9.55
CA PHE A 109 -1.02 -8.09 8.49
C PHE A 109 -1.15 -8.68 7.08
N GLN A 110 -1.38 -10.00 6.96
CA GLN A 110 -1.44 -10.74 5.70
C GLN A 110 -0.17 -10.55 4.83
N ILE A 111 1.01 -10.56 5.47
CA ILE A 111 2.29 -10.29 4.79
C ILE A 111 2.83 -11.58 4.15
N ALA A 112 2.94 -11.60 2.82
CA ALA A 112 3.61 -12.67 2.08
C ALA A 112 5.13 -12.45 1.97
N TYR A 113 5.56 -11.23 1.62
CA TYR A 113 6.95 -10.85 1.36
C TYR A 113 7.44 -9.78 2.33
N GLU A 114 8.76 -9.62 2.47
CA GLU A 114 9.34 -8.61 3.37
C GLU A 114 8.78 -7.21 3.08
N PRO A 115 8.12 -6.55 4.04
CA PRO A 115 7.63 -5.19 3.85
C PRO A 115 8.78 -4.19 3.71
N SER A 116 8.81 -3.43 2.62
CA SER A 116 9.84 -2.41 2.40
C SER A 116 9.56 -1.13 3.21
N LEU A 117 10.57 -0.64 3.93
CA LEU A 117 10.54 0.65 4.62
C LEU A 117 10.74 1.85 3.69
N THR A 118 11.07 1.61 2.41
CA THR A 118 11.20 2.66 1.39
C THR A 118 10.02 2.70 0.42
N SER A 119 8.96 1.94 0.69
CA SER A 119 7.74 1.87 -0.12
C SER A 119 7.12 3.26 -0.34
N LEU A 120 6.66 3.52 -1.57
CA LEU A 120 6.02 4.78 -1.93
C LEU A 120 4.67 5.01 -1.22
N HIS A 121 4.00 3.96 -0.76
CA HIS A 121 2.80 4.12 0.08
C HIS A 121 3.11 4.85 1.38
N ILE A 122 4.29 4.66 1.98
CA ILE A 122 4.70 5.36 3.22
C ILE A 122 4.82 6.87 2.95
N LYS A 123 5.33 7.22 1.75
CA LYS A 123 5.51 8.60 1.31
C LYS A 123 4.23 9.25 0.76
N GLY A 124 3.13 8.49 0.61
CA GLY A 124 1.92 8.98 -0.05
C GLY A 124 2.09 9.19 -1.56
N LEU A 125 3.00 8.46 -2.19
CA LEU A 125 3.35 8.55 -3.62
C LEU A 125 2.95 7.29 -4.42
N ALA A 126 2.10 6.44 -3.82
CA ALA A 126 1.51 5.26 -4.44
C ALA A 126 0.04 5.11 -4.02
N ILE A 127 -0.73 4.46 -4.88
CA ILE A 127 -2.15 4.16 -4.73
C ILE A 127 -2.44 2.77 -5.29
N ASP A 128 -3.20 2.00 -4.53
CA ASP A 128 -3.76 0.73 -4.99
C ASP A 128 -5.21 0.96 -5.40
N MET A 129 -5.53 0.62 -6.64
CA MET A 129 -6.88 0.78 -7.18
C MET A 129 -7.27 -0.31 -8.17
N THR A 130 -8.53 -0.73 -8.06
CA THR A 130 -9.20 -1.59 -9.05
C THR A 130 -10.00 -0.71 -10.01
N ILE A 131 -9.79 -0.89 -11.31
CA ILE A 131 -10.41 -0.10 -12.37
C ILE A 131 -11.06 -1.06 -13.36
N GLY A 132 -12.32 -0.81 -13.70
CA GLY A 132 -13.06 -1.61 -14.67
C GLY A 132 -14.06 -0.78 -15.47
N TRP A 133 -14.48 -1.29 -16.62
CA TRP A 133 -15.52 -0.67 -17.44
C TRP A 133 -16.23 -1.72 -18.32
N THR A 134 -17.33 -1.33 -18.93
CA THR A 134 -18.05 -2.13 -19.93
C THR A 134 -17.97 -1.46 -21.30
N GLY A 135 -18.20 -2.24 -22.38
CA GLY A 135 -18.19 -1.70 -23.74
C GLY A 135 -16.84 -1.08 -24.13
N THR A 136 -16.89 0.12 -24.71
CA THR A 136 -15.72 0.94 -25.07
C THR A 136 -15.67 2.15 -24.14
N LEU A 137 -14.58 2.30 -23.40
CA LEU A 137 -14.35 3.47 -22.56
C LEU A 137 -13.87 4.65 -23.42
N LYS A 138 -14.47 5.83 -23.25
CA LYS A 138 -14.02 7.08 -23.87
C LYS A 138 -13.40 7.97 -22.81
N ILE A 139 -12.07 7.93 -22.67
CA ILE A 139 -11.32 8.67 -21.66
C ILE A 139 -10.55 9.83 -22.29
N ARG A 140 -10.48 10.98 -21.63
CA ARG A 140 -9.56 12.06 -22.03
C ARG A 140 -8.17 11.78 -21.49
N ASP A 141 -7.17 11.81 -22.36
CA ASP A 141 -5.77 11.77 -21.94
C ASP A 141 -5.32 13.11 -21.33
N ALA A 142 -4.10 13.14 -20.78
CA ALA A 142 -3.55 14.33 -20.14
C ALA A 142 -3.36 15.54 -21.09
N ALA A 143 -3.41 15.33 -22.41
CA ALA A 143 -3.41 16.39 -23.43
C ALA A 143 -4.84 16.82 -23.83
N GLY A 144 -5.87 16.24 -23.23
CA GLY A 144 -7.28 16.55 -23.47
C GLY A 144 -7.92 15.80 -24.65
N LYS A 145 -7.15 14.94 -25.34
CA LYS A 145 -7.64 14.15 -26.47
C LYS A 145 -8.43 12.93 -25.98
N VAL A 146 -9.57 12.67 -26.62
CA VAL A 146 -10.38 11.49 -26.33
C VAL A 146 -9.70 10.25 -26.91
N GLN A 147 -9.56 9.23 -26.07
CA GLN A 147 -9.01 7.92 -26.38
C GLN A 147 -10.10 6.87 -26.16
N GLU A 148 -10.18 5.90 -27.06
CA GLU A 148 -11.10 4.77 -26.94
C GLU A 148 -10.36 3.51 -26.47
N LEU A 149 -10.89 2.83 -25.44
CA LEU A 149 -10.33 1.60 -24.88
C LEU A 149 -11.38 0.48 -24.86
N GLY A 150 -11.04 -0.63 -25.52
CA GLY A 150 -11.79 -1.88 -25.48
C GLY A 150 -11.20 -2.87 -24.47
N ALA A 151 -11.12 -4.14 -24.87
CA ALA A 151 -10.48 -5.17 -24.06
C ALA A 151 -8.94 -5.01 -23.98
N PRO A 152 -8.28 -5.50 -22.90
CA PRO A 152 -8.91 -5.98 -21.66
C PRO A 152 -9.56 -4.82 -20.90
N ARG A 153 -10.76 -5.05 -20.35
CA ARG A 153 -11.55 -3.99 -19.68
C ARG A 153 -11.20 -3.84 -18.20
N SER A 154 -9.90 -3.81 -17.92
CA SER A 154 -9.35 -3.77 -16.58
C SER A 154 -8.13 -2.87 -16.55
N GLY A 155 -7.98 -2.10 -15.46
CA GLY A 155 -6.77 -1.32 -15.23
C GLY A 155 -5.53 -2.16 -14.92
N GLU A 156 -5.68 -3.43 -14.59
CA GLU A 156 -4.56 -4.34 -14.35
C GLU A 156 -3.83 -4.66 -15.65
N ALA A 157 -4.58 -4.93 -16.73
CA ALA A 157 -4.04 -5.52 -17.95
C ALA A 157 -4.06 -4.58 -19.18
N ASN A 158 -4.80 -3.46 -19.15
CA ASN A 158 -4.92 -2.60 -20.33
C ASN A 158 -3.71 -1.67 -20.49
N THR A 159 -2.77 -2.04 -21.36
CA THR A 159 -1.55 -1.28 -21.62
C THR A 159 -1.80 0.12 -22.20
N LYS A 160 -2.91 0.32 -22.92
CA LYS A 160 -3.32 1.65 -23.40
C LYS A 160 -3.75 2.54 -22.23
N LEU A 161 -4.48 2.00 -21.25
CA LEU A 161 -4.77 2.73 -20.01
C LEU A 161 -3.50 3.05 -19.23
N HIS A 162 -2.54 2.12 -19.15
CA HIS A 162 -1.26 2.36 -18.48
C HIS A 162 -0.51 3.54 -19.11
N ALA A 163 -0.47 3.60 -20.45
CA ALA A 163 0.13 4.72 -21.18
C ALA A 163 -0.60 6.06 -20.91
N ILE A 164 -1.93 6.04 -20.85
CA ILE A 164 -2.74 7.24 -20.52
C ILE A 164 -2.44 7.70 -19.08
N GLY A 165 -2.43 6.78 -18.11
CA GLY A 165 -2.08 7.08 -16.72
C GLY A 165 -0.68 7.67 -16.58
N ALA A 166 0.31 7.16 -17.32
CA ALA A 166 1.66 7.71 -17.35
C ALA A 166 1.67 9.17 -17.85
N GLY A 167 0.78 9.54 -18.78
CA GLY A 167 0.55 10.92 -19.20
C GLY A 167 0.11 11.83 -18.05
N TYR A 168 -0.73 11.31 -17.14
CA TYR A 168 -1.12 11.98 -15.89
C TYR A 168 -0.04 11.91 -14.78
N LYS A 169 1.12 11.28 -15.02
CA LYS A 169 2.14 10.98 -13.99
C LYS A 169 1.64 10.01 -12.90
N VAL A 170 0.77 9.08 -13.30
CA VAL A 170 0.28 7.97 -12.49
C VAL A 170 0.66 6.68 -13.21
N VAL A 171 1.78 6.08 -12.81
CA VAL A 171 2.45 5.02 -13.56
C VAL A 171 2.11 3.65 -12.96
N LYS A 172 1.69 2.71 -13.80
CA LYS A 172 1.36 1.34 -13.40
C LYS A 172 2.62 0.52 -13.07
N LEU A 173 2.61 -0.21 -11.95
CA LEU A 173 3.52 -1.34 -11.74
C LEU A 173 2.89 -2.62 -12.31
N ALA A 174 3.44 -3.17 -13.39
CA ALA A 174 2.82 -4.30 -14.09
C ALA A 174 2.78 -5.61 -13.28
N SER A 175 3.75 -5.83 -12.38
CA SER A 175 3.84 -7.05 -11.57
C SER A 175 2.93 -7.07 -10.34
N ASP A 176 2.33 -5.94 -9.99
CA ASP A 176 1.43 -5.79 -8.85
C ASP A 176 0.10 -5.20 -9.35
N PRO A 177 -0.91 -6.04 -9.66
CA PRO A 177 -2.13 -5.64 -10.39
C PRO A 177 -2.83 -4.36 -9.88
N PRO A 178 -3.05 -4.14 -8.57
CA PRO A 178 -3.67 -2.90 -8.09
C PRO A 178 -2.74 -1.68 -8.07
N HIS A 179 -1.41 -1.84 -8.10
CA HIS A 179 -0.46 -0.77 -7.74
C HIS A 179 -0.20 0.24 -8.86
N TRP A 180 -0.28 1.53 -8.50
CA TRP A 180 0.13 2.67 -9.31
C TRP A 180 0.92 3.65 -8.44
N SER A 181 1.93 4.30 -9.01
CA SER A 181 2.78 5.22 -8.26
C SER A 181 3.33 6.34 -9.15
N VAL A 182 4.14 7.22 -8.57
CA VAL A 182 4.80 8.31 -9.34
C VAL A 182 5.78 7.79 -10.40
N ASP A 183 6.32 6.59 -10.22
CA ASP A 183 7.39 6.03 -11.06
C ASP A 183 7.16 4.56 -11.49
N GLY A 184 6.05 3.96 -11.08
CA GLY A 184 5.68 2.58 -11.43
C GLY A 184 6.48 1.53 -10.66
N ARG A 185 7.03 1.89 -9.50
CA ARG A 185 7.76 1.01 -8.57
C ARG A 185 7.14 1.00 -7.18
#